data_AF-A0ABD4KUT2-F1
#
_entry.id   AF-A0ABD4KUT2-F1
#
_cell.length_a   1.000
_cell.length_b   1.000
_cell.length_c   1.000
_cell.angle_alpha   90.00
_cell.angle_beta   90.00
_cell.angle_gamma   90.00
#
_symmetry.space_group_name_H-M   'P 1'
#
loop_
_entity.id
_entity.type
_entity.pdbx_description
1 polymer ?
#
loop_
_entity_poly.entity_id
_entity_poly.type
_entity_poly.pdbx_seq_one_letter_code
_entity_poly.pdbx_strand_id
1 'polypeptide(L)'
;RKEAIESGLLRHNHLFVQSNGCIYAPNTIQKYVEAVRNDLILSGLDIYFVTHDLRATFATDWLYKRHIETGKPFEALMPELAVLMGHESTATTQKYVNYMNDDKTWLEFAQRKNQFAQQSLR
;
A
#
# COMPACT_ATOMS: atom_id res chain seq x y z
N ARG A 1 1.33 -0.66 -29.03
CA ARG A 1 1.77 -1.20 -27.71
C ARG A 1 3.17 -1.82 -27.79
N LYS A 2 3.44 -2.73 -28.74
CA LYS A 2 4.77 -3.36 -28.93
C LYS A 2 5.89 -2.34 -29.23
N GLU A 3 5.64 -1.39 -30.13
CA GLU A 3 6.59 -0.32 -30.49
C GLU A 3 6.90 0.63 -29.33
N ALA A 4 5.89 1.03 -28.54
CA ALA A 4 6.09 1.86 -27.35
C ALA A 4 6.85 1.13 -26.23
N ILE A 5 6.65 -0.19 -26.10
CA ILE A 5 7.42 -1.04 -25.18
C ILE A 5 8.88 -1.14 -25.64
N GLU A 6 9.13 -1.39 -26.93
CA GLU A 6 10.49 -1.44 -27.49
C GLU A 6 11.22 -0.09 -27.38
N SER A 7 10.55 1.04 -27.65
CA SER A 7 11.18 2.36 -27.54
C SER A 7 11.46 2.76 -26.08
N GLY A 8 10.60 2.36 -25.13
CA GLY A 8 10.78 2.60 -23.70
C GLY A 8 11.87 1.73 -23.08
N LEU A 9 11.95 0.45 -23.48
CA LEU A 9 13.00 -0.49 -23.06
C LEU A 9 14.39 -0.06 -23.54
N LEU A 10 14.49 0.46 -24.77
CA LEU A 10 15.78 0.84 -25.36
C LEU A 10 16.42 2.10 -24.78
N ARG A 11 15.65 3.00 -24.15
CA ARG A 11 16.16 4.33 -23.77
C ARG A 11 16.30 4.60 -22.28
N HIS A 12 15.52 3.94 -21.42
CA HIS A 12 15.42 4.42 -20.04
C HIS A 12 15.42 3.37 -18.93
N ASN A 13 15.36 2.05 -19.18
CA ASN A 13 15.28 1.02 -18.10
C ASN A 13 14.16 1.27 -17.06
N HIS A 14 13.02 1.86 -17.45
CA HIS A 14 11.89 2.12 -16.55
C HIS A 14 10.77 1.09 -16.79
N LEU A 15 10.19 0.57 -15.70
CA LEU A 15 9.07 -0.38 -15.76
C LEU A 15 7.77 0.29 -16.25
N PHE A 16 7.56 1.55 -15.90
CA PHE A 16 6.38 2.32 -16.29
C PHE A 16 6.75 3.41 -17.30
N VAL A 17 6.07 3.39 -18.44
CA VAL A 17 6.22 4.38 -19.52
C VAL A 17 4.86 4.89 -19.97
N GLN A 18 4.86 6.11 -20.51
CA GLN A 18 3.71 6.70 -21.18
C GLN A 18 3.39 5.95 -22.49
N SER A 19 2.21 6.18 -23.05
CA SER A 19 1.78 5.58 -24.32
C SER A 19 2.69 5.92 -25.51
N ASN A 20 3.38 7.05 -25.44
CA ASN A 20 4.38 7.52 -26.41
C ASN A 20 5.80 6.98 -26.14
N GLY A 21 6.00 6.12 -25.13
CA GLY A 21 7.31 5.56 -24.76
C GLY A 21 8.20 6.46 -23.90
N CYS A 22 7.75 7.67 -23.54
CA CYS A 22 8.46 8.55 -22.62
C CYS A 22 8.33 8.08 -21.16
N ILE A 23 9.30 8.45 -20.32
CA ILE A 23 9.23 8.18 -18.88
C ILE A 23 8.11 9.00 -18.24
N TYR A 24 7.47 8.42 -17.23
CA TYR A 24 6.58 9.20 -16.37
C TYR A 24 7.38 10.21 -15.53
N ALA A 25 6.80 11.38 -15.29
CA ALA A 25 7.29 12.25 -14.23
C ALA A 25 7.12 11.54 -12.87
N PRO A 26 8.00 11.78 -11.88
CA PRO A 26 8.00 11.04 -10.60
C PRO A 26 6.64 11.01 -9.87
N ASN A 27 5.84 12.07 -9.99
CA ASN A 27 4.52 12.18 -9.35
C ASN A 27 3.35 11.65 -10.20
N THR A 28 3.60 11.09 -11.38
CA THR A 28 2.49 10.72 -12.29
C THR A 28 1.65 9.59 -11.72
N ILE A 29 2.29 8.57 -11.15
CA ILE A 29 1.58 7.43 -10.51
C ILE A 29 0.76 7.93 -9.32
N GLN A 30 1.33 8.83 -8.50
CA GLN A 30 0.61 9.47 -7.39
C GLN A 30 -0.66 10.16 -7.89
N LYS A 31 -0.58 10.95 -8.97
CA LYS A 31 -1.74 11.63 -9.55
C LYS A 31 -2.82 10.67 -10.05
N TYR A 32 -2.45 9.53 -10.63
CA TYR A 32 -3.44 8.51 -11.02
C TYR A 32 -4.16 7.91 -9.81
N VAL A 33 -3.44 7.62 -8.73
CA VAL A 33 -4.05 7.14 -7.48
C VAL A 33 -4.97 8.20 -6.87
N GLU A 34 -4.55 9.47 -6.88
CA GLU A 34 -5.37 10.60 -6.41
C GLU A 34 -6.64 10.77 -7.25
N ALA A 35 -6.56 10.61 -8.58
CA ALA A 35 -7.73 10.67 -9.45
C ALA A 35 -8.76 9.59 -9.09
N VAL A 36 -8.31 8.33 -8.95
CA VAL A 36 -9.19 7.22 -8.53
C VAL A 36 -9.83 7.50 -7.18
N ARG A 37 -9.07 8.02 -6.20
CA ARG A 37 -9.63 8.39 -4.90
C ARG A 37 -10.71 9.46 -5.05
N ASN A 38 -10.46 10.50 -5.84
CA ASN A 38 -11.43 11.57 -6.04
C ASN A 38 -12.72 11.05 -6.68
N ASP A 39 -12.62 10.13 -7.64
CA ASP A 39 -13.80 9.48 -8.24
C ASP A 39 -14.62 8.68 -7.22
N LEU A 40 -13.95 7.99 -6.29
CA LEU A 40 -14.61 7.27 -5.20
C LEU A 40 -15.31 8.23 -4.21
N ILE A 41 -14.67 9.37 -3.90
CA ILE A 41 -15.26 10.42 -3.06
C ILE A 41 -16.50 11.02 -3.74
N LEU A 42 -16.42 11.30 -5.04
CA LEU A 42 -17.56 11.78 -5.83
C LEU A 42 -18.70 10.75 -5.89
N SER A 43 -18.37 9.47 -5.79
CA SER A 43 -19.34 8.37 -5.68
C SER A 43 -19.96 8.23 -4.28
N GLY A 44 -19.62 9.11 -3.34
CA GLY A 44 -20.17 9.16 -1.99
C GLY A 44 -19.40 8.35 -0.95
N LEU A 45 -18.21 7.83 -1.28
CA LEU A 45 -17.37 7.12 -0.32
C LEU A 45 -16.50 8.09 0.48
N ASP A 46 -16.53 7.99 1.81
CA ASP A 46 -15.63 8.75 2.68
C ASP A 46 -14.25 8.07 2.74
N ILE A 47 -13.33 8.53 1.88
CA ILE A 47 -11.98 7.97 1.75
C ILE A 47 -10.93 9.05 2.04
N TYR A 48 -10.25 8.93 3.18
CA TYR A 48 -9.17 9.83 3.60
C TYR A 48 -7.77 9.44 3.06
N PHE A 49 -7.67 8.30 2.39
CA PHE A 49 -6.43 7.62 2.05
C PHE A 49 -5.54 8.41 1.07
N VAL A 50 -4.22 8.46 1.28
CA VAL A 50 -3.24 9.06 0.37
C VAL A 50 -2.30 8.02 -0.24
N THR A 51 -1.56 8.36 -1.30
CA THR A 51 -0.65 7.41 -1.97
C THR A 51 0.39 6.80 -1.02
N HIS A 52 0.89 7.56 -0.05
CA HIS A 52 1.82 7.02 0.96
C HIS A 52 1.19 5.98 1.88
N ASP A 53 -0.13 5.99 2.04
CA ASP A 53 -0.84 5.01 2.86
C ASP A 53 -0.84 3.62 2.20
N LEU A 54 -0.65 3.51 0.88
CA LEU A 54 -0.46 2.22 0.20
C LEU A 54 0.70 1.44 0.79
N ARG A 55 1.79 2.16 1.11
CA ARG A 55 2.97 1.58 1.74
C ARG A 55 2.70 1.13 3.17
N ALA A 56 1.87 1.88 3.90
CA ALA A 56 1.45 1.52 5.25
C ALA A 56 0.53 0.29 5.25
N THR A 57 -0.48 0.28 4.38
CA THR A 57 -1.40 -0.86 4.21
C THR A 57 -0.66 -2.13 3.82
N PHE A 58 0.28 -2.03 2.88
CA PHE A 58 1.14 -3.17 2.52
C PHE A 58 1.92 -3.70 3.72
N ALA A 59 2.57 -2.82 4.49
CA ALA A 59 3.36 -3.21 5.64
C ALA A 59 2.53 -3.93 6.71
N THR A 60 1.37 -3.39 7.05
CA THR A 60 0.47 -3.98 8.06
C THR A 60 -0.15 -5.30 7.61
N ASP A 61 -0.56 -5.40 6.33
CA ASP A 61 -1.10 -6.64 5.76
C ASP A 61 -0.03 -7.74 5.68
N TRP A 62 1.19 -7.38 5.27
CA TRP A 62 2.31 -8.31 5.24
C TRP A 62 2.66 -8.82 6.64
N LEU A 63 2.73 -7.94 7.64
CA LEU A 63 2.97 -8.33 9.03
C LEU A 63 1.92 -9.30 9.54
N TYR A 64 0.64 -8.99 9.31
CA TYR A 64 -0.47 -9.86 9.71
C TYR A 64 -0.36 -11.24 9.08
N LYS A 65 -0.24 -11.31 7.75
CA LYS A 65 -0.13 -12.59 7.03
C LYS A 65 1.04 -13.41 7.52
N ARG A 66 2.20 -12.77 7.67
CA ARG A 66 3.44 -13.45 8.09
C ARG A 66 3.39 -13.92 9.54
N HIS A 67 2.73 -13.15 10.42
CA HIS A 67 2.45 -13.56 11.80
C HIS A 67 1.56 -14.81 11.83
N ILE A 68 0.46 -14.82 11.07
CA ILE A 68 -0.45 -15.97 10.98
C ILE A 68 0.26 -17.21 10.39
N GLU A 69 1.11 -17.03 9.38
CA GLU A 69 1.85 -18.14 8.75
C GLU A 69 2.94 -18.75 9.63
N THR A 70 3.63 -17.92 10.43
CA THR A 70 4.86 -18.36 11.13
C THR A 70 4.71 -18.43 12.64
N GLY A 71 3.66 -17.84 13.21
CA GLY A 71 3.49 -17.65 14.65
C GLY A 71 4.48 -16.67 15.29
N LYS A 72 5.38 -16.04 14.50
CA LYS A 72 6.40 -15.12 15.03
C LYS A 72 5.77 -13.79 15.44
N PRO A 73 6.20 -13.16 16.56
CA PRO A 73 5.77 -11.82 16.92
C PRO A 73 6.24 -10.79 15.88
N PHE A 74 5.54 -9.65 15.78
CA PHE A 74 5.81 -8.64 14.75
C PHE A 74 7.22 -8.05 14.83
N GLU A 75 7.79 -7.92 16.03
CA GLU A 75 9.16 -7.46 16.27
C GLU A 75 10.19 -8.36 15.57
N ALA A 76 9.96 -9.68 15.59
CA ALA A 76 10.84 -10.64 14.95
C ALA A 76 10.74 -10.58 13.41
N LEU A 77 9.65 -10.03 12.88
CA LEU A 77 9.40 -9.87 11.44
C LEU A 77 9.89 -8.52 10.90
N MET A 78 10.17 -7.55 11.79
CA MET A 78 10.58 -6.20 11.44
C MET A 78 11.82 -6.12 10.54
N PRO A 79 12.90 -6.92 10.74
CA PRO A 79 14.07 -6.87 9.87
C PRO A 79 13.75 -7.32 8.44
N GLU A 80 12.98 -8.39 8.28
CA GLU A 80 12.53 -8.90 6.97
C GLU A 80 11.68 -7.84 6.25
N LEU A 81 10.75 -7.21 6.98
CA LEU A 81 9.93 -6.13 6.44
C LEU A 81 10.76 -4.92 6.03
N ALA A 82 11.74 -4.51 6.82
CA ALA A 82 12.60 -3.37 6.51
C ALA A 82 13.35 -3.57 5.18
N VAL A 83 13.87 -4.78 4.95
CA VAL A 83 14.53 -5.16 3.68
C VAL A 83 13.52 -5.11 2.53
N LEU A 84 12.34 -5.71 2.69
CA LEU A 84 11.30 -5.73 1.65
C LEU A 84 10.82 -4.32 1.27
N MET A 85 10.76 -3.42 2.24
CA MET A 85 10.37 -2.04 2.02
C MET A 85 11.53 -1.20 1.47
N GLY A 86 12.77 -1.64 1.57
CA GLY A 86 13.95 -0.83 1.25
C GLY A 86 14.18 0.29 2.26
N HIS A 87 13.94 0.04 3.55
CA HIS A 87 14.29 0.96 4.61
C HIS A 87 15.74 0.75 5.05
N GLU A 88 16.54 1.82 5.03
CA GLU A 88 17.91 1.81 5.56
C GLU A 88 17.96 1.69 7.10
N SER A 89 16.86 2.03 7.78
CA SER A 89 16.72 1.94 9.23
C SER A 89 15.37 1.36 9.65
N THR A 90 15.39 0.55 10.71
CA THR A 90 14.19 -0.04 11.32
C THR A 90 13.28 1.00 11.98
N ALA A 91 13.76 2.22 12.24
CA ALA A 91 12.94 3.29 12.82
C ALA A 91 11.69 3.61 11.98
N THR A 92 11.82 3.60 10.65
CA THR A 92 10.70 3.84 9.72
C THR A 92 9.73 2.65 9.67
N THR A 93 10.20 1.45 10.00
CA THR A 93 9.41 0.22 10.06
C THR A 93 8.70 0.06 11.41
N GLN A 94 9.32 0.55 12.50
CA GLN A 94 8.83 0.42 13.87
C GLN A 94 7.41 0.96 14.04
N LYS A 95 7.05 2.04 13.34
CA LYS A 95 5.69 2.61 13.38
C LYS A 95 4.62 1.58 12.99
N TYR A 96 4.90 0.67 12.07
CA TYR A 96 3.95 -0.37 11.66
C TYR A 96 3.81 -1.45 12.72
N VAL A 97 4.92 -1.87 13.33
CA VAL A 97 4.90 -2.83 14.44
C VAL A 97 4.11 -2.27 15.62
N ASN A 98 4.35 -1.00 15.98
CA ASN A 98 3.61 -0.33 17.05
C ASN A 98 2.11 -0.27 16.76
N TYR A 99 1.74 0.07 15.52
CA TYR A 99 0.34 0.07 15.09
C TYR A 99 -0.30 -1.33 15.18
N MET A 100 0.44 -2.38 14.81
CA MET A 100 -0.03 -3.76 14.88
C MET A 100 -0.13 -4.32 16.31
N ASN A 101 0.59 -3.74 17.27
CA ASN A 101 0.51 -4.13 18.69
C ASN A 101 -0.53 -3.31 19.48
N ASP A 102 -1.16 -2.32 18.87
CA ASP A 102 -2.16 -1.50 19.54
C ASP A 102 -3.52 -2.22 19.54
N ASP A 103 -3.98 -2.68 20.71
CA ASP A 103 -5.28 -3.33 20.89
C ASP A 103 -6.45 -2.48 20.39
N LYS A 104 -6.33 -1.14 20.50
CA LYS A 104 -7.35 -0.22 20.00
C LYS A 104 -7.48 -0.34 18.47
N THR A 105 -6.35 -0.49 17.78
CA THR A 105 -6.31 -0.67 16.32
C THR A 105 -7.06 -1.94 15.90
N TRP A 106 -6.85 -3.05 16.62
CA TRP A 106 -7.54 -4.30 16.34
C TRP A 106 -9.04 -4.21 16.59
N LEU A 107 -9.44 -3.55 17.68
CA LEU A 107 -10.84 -3.33 18.00
C LEU A 107 -11.53 -2.50 16.92
N GLU A 108 -10.94 -1.37 16.51
CA GLU A 108 -11.47 -0.51 15.46
C GLU A 108 -11.51 -1.21 14.09
N PHE A 109 -10.52 -2.05 13.80
CA PHE A 109 -10.51 -2.86 12.58
C PHE A 109 -11.64 -3.89 12.57
N ALA A 110 -11.82 -4.62 13.67
CA ALA A 110 -12.90 -5.58 13.83
C ALA A 110 -14.28 -4.90 13.73
N GLN A 111 -14.46 -3.74 14.37
CA GLN A 111 -15.69 -2.95 14.27
C GLN A 111 -15.99 -2.54 12.82
N ARG A 112 -15.01 -2.01 12.08
CA ARG A 112 -15.16 -1.64 10.67
C ARG A 112 -15.54 -2.85 9.79
N LYS A 113 -14.91 -4.01 10.00
CA LYS A 113 -15.24 -5.25 9.29
C LYS A 113 -16.67 -5.71 9.58
N ASN A 114 -17.09 -5.65 10.84
CA ASN A 114 -18.45 -6.02 11.25
C ASN A 114 -19.49 -5.08 10.66
N GLN A 115 -19.26 -3.76 10.66
CA GLN A 115 -20.15 -2.77 10.05
C GLN A 115 -20.29 -3.00 8.54
N PHE A 116 -19.17 -3.22 7.84
CA PHE A 116 -19.20 -3.51 6.40
C PHE A 116 -19.96 -4.80 6.08
N ALA A 117 -19.74 -5.87 6.86
CA ALA A 117 -20.47 -7.12 6.71
C ALA A 117 -21.98 -6.94 6.94
N GLN A 118 -22.38 -6.17 7.96
CA GLN A 118 -23.78 -5.86 8.24
C GLN A 118 -24.44 -5.02 7.13
N GLN A 119 -23.71 -4.08 6.54
CA GLN A 119 -24.21 -3.29 5.41
C GLN A 119 -24.36 -4.13 4.13
N SER A 120 -23.46 -5.11 3.92
CA SER A 120 -23.49 -5.98 2.73
C SER A 120 -24.55 -7.08 2.79
N LEU A 121 -25.13 -7.33 3.97
CA LEU A 121 -26.21 -8.29 4.20
C LEU A 121 -27.61 -7.66 4.09
N ARG A 122 -27.70 -6.34 3.91
CA ARG A 122 -28.95 -5.61 3.67
C ARG A 122 -29.16 -5.37 2.19
#